data_AF-A0A4R4KSH8-F1
#
_entry.id   AF-A0A4R4KSH8-F1
#
_cell.length_a   1.000
_cell.length_b   1.000
_cell.length_c   1.000
_cell.angle_alpha   90.00
_cell.angle_beta   90.00
_cell.angle_gamma   90.00
#
_symmetry.space_group_name_H-M   'P 1'
#
loop_
_entity.id
_entity.type
_entity.pdbx_description
1 polymer ?
#
loop_
_entity_poly.entity_id
_entity_poly.type
_entity_poly.pdbx_seq_one_letter_code
_entity_poly.pdbx_strand_id
1 'polypeptide(L)'
;MRPGDTLRLTRAASPQFALAEMTVRVIGVLERHTYDGWLWIDAYQLGDTGDAVQRRELYLMPAGVQWVDPPRLTARRRPIRRTVLTVGP
;
A
#
# COMPACT_ATOMS: atom_id res chain seq x y z
N MET A 1 -5.09 -0.96 8.29
CA MET A 1 -4.17 -1.08 7.15
C MET A 1 -2.78 -1.42 7.65
N ARG A 2 -2.16 -2.44 7.08
CA ARG A 2 -0.90 -3.05 7.53
C ARG A 2 -0.06 -3.47 6.32
N PRO A 3 1.28 -3.58 6.47
CA PRO A 3 2.13 -4.15 5.43
C PRO A 3 1.69 -5.58 5.05
N GLY A 4 1.60 -5.85 3.75
CA GLY A 4 1.13 -7.11 3.18
C GLY A 4 -0.32 -7.08 2.71
N ASP A 5 -1.12 -6.10 3.12
CA ASP A 5 -2.50 -5.94 2.66
C ASP A 5 -2.52 -5.60 1.17
N THR A 6 -3.46 -6.19 0.43
CA THR A 6 -3.73 -5.85 -0.97
C THR A 6 -5.01 -5.02 -1.06
N LEU A 7 -4.89 -3.84 -1.66
CA LEU A 7 -5.98 -2.89 -1.79
C LEU A 7 -6.24 -2.58 -3.27
N ARG A 8 -7.51 -2.49 -3.64
CA ARG A 8 -7.94 -1.89 -4.90
C ARG A 8 -8.30 -0.43 -4.66
N LEU A 9 -7.61 0.43 -5.38
CA LEU A 9 -7.78 1.87 -5.36
C LEU A 9 -8.71 2.27 -6.47
N THR A 10 -9.82 2.89 -6.08
CA THR A 10 -10.82 3.46 -6.99
C THR A 10 -10.96 4.95 -6.71
N ARG A 11 -11.85 5.62 -7.44
CA ARG A 11 -12.20 7.03 -7.20
C ARG A 11 -12.52 7.36 -5.73
N ALA A 12 -13.12 6.42 -5.01
CA ALA A 12 -13.49 6.62 -3.60
C ALA A 12 -12.26 6.72 -2.69
N ALA A 13 -11.17 6.03 -3.04
CA ALA A 13 -9.91 6.08 -2.29
C ALA A 13 -9.11 7.36 -2.61
N SER A 14 -9.12 7.82 -3.85
CA SER A 14 -8.52 9.10 -4.23
C SER A 14 -9.08 9.55 -5.59
N PRO A 15 -9.35 10.85 -5.79
CA PRO A 15 -9.78 11.38 -7.09
C PRO A 15 -8.81 11.06 -8.25
N GLN A 16 -7.53 10.83 -7.94
CA GLN A 16 -6.50 10.47 -8.92
C GLN A 16 -6.76 9.13 -9.62
N PHE A 17 -7.59 8.26 -9.02
CA PHE A 17 -7.95 6.95 -9.56
C PHE A 17 -9.36 6.92 -10.17
N ALA A 18 -9.90 8.09 -10.53
CA ALA A 18 -11.23 8.19 -11.15
C ALA A 18 -11.29 7.61 -12.57
N LEU A 19 -10.19 7.69 -13.31
CA LEU A 19 -10.10 7.23 -14.71
C LEU A 19 -9.45 5.86 -14.84
N ALA A 20 -8.62 5.45 -13.87
CA ALA A 20 -7.92 4.18 -13.88
C ALA A 20 -7.85 3.63 -12.44
N GLU A 21 -8.56 2.53 -12.22
CA GLU A 21 -8.46 1.77 -10.98
C GLU A 21 -7.13 1.02 -10.94
N MET A 22 -6.58 0.84 -9.74
CA MET A 22 -5.28 0.20 -9.58
C MET A 22 -5.23 -0.66 -8.32
N THR A 23 -4.65 -1.84 -8.44
CA THR A 23 -4.42 -2.71 -7.28
C THR A 23 -3.02 -2.49 -6.75
N VAL A 24 -2.89 -2.36 -5.43
CA VAL A 24 -1.61 -2.13 -4.76
C VAL A 24 -1.44 -3.06 -3.56
N ARG A 25 -0.20 -3.42 -3.24
CA ARG A 25 0.15 -4.15 -2.02
C ARG A 25 0.93 -3.24 -1.08
N VAL A 26 0.40 -3.04 0.11
CA VAL A 26 0.96 -2.17 1.14
C VAL A 26 2.28 -2.75 1.62
N ILE A 27 3.29 -1.89 1.78
CA ILE A 27 4.57 -2.25 2.40
C ILE A 27 4.90 -1.40 3.62
N GLY A 28 4.26 -0.23 3.74
CA GLY A 28 4.40 0.64 4.91
C GLY A 28 3.25 1.61 5.01
N VAL A 29 2.95 2.03 6.23
CA VAL A 29 2.11 3.19 6.51
C VAL A 29 3.05 4.31 6.95
N LEU A 30 2.90 5.50 6.37
CA LEU A 30 3.75 6.65 6.64
C LEU A 30 3.03 7.57 7.64
N GLU A 31 3.65 7.81 8.79
CA GLU A 31 3.12 8.68 9.86
C GLU A 31 3.35 10.17 9.54
N ARG A 32 2.96 10.59 8.33
CA ARG A 32 3.08 11.97 7.87
C ARG A 32 1.83 12.76 8.30
N HIS A 33 1.97 14.05 8.60
CA HIS A 33 0.81 14.91 8.87
C HIS A 33 -0.19 14.84 7.71
N THR A 34 -1.41 14.43 8.01
CA THR A 34 -2.52 14.31 7.08
C THR A 34 -3.71 15.10 7.57
N TYR A 35 -4.61 15.45 6.64
CA TYR A 35 -5.92 15.96 7.01
C TYR A 35 -6.77 14.82 7.57
N ASP A 36 -7.74 15.14 8.44
CA ASP A 36 -8.60 14.17 9.10
C ASP A 36 -9.13 13.09 8.13
N GLY A 37 -8.78 11.83 8.42
CA GLY A 37 -9.24 10.66 7.68
C GLY A 37 -8.45 10.34 6.40
N TRP A 38 -7.37 11.06 6.07
CA TRP A 38 -6.46 10.69 4.99
C TRP A 38 -5.21 9.97 5.49
N LEU A 39 -4.60 9.15 4.64
CA LEU A 39 -3.45 8.33 5.01
C LEU A 39 -2.40 8.32 3.90
N TRP A 40 -1.14 8.49 4.28
CA TRP A 40 0.00 8.19 3.42
C TRP A 40 0.44 6.75 3.59
N ILE A 41 0.64 6.07 2.48
CA ILE A 41 1.10 4.69 2.45
C ILE A 41 2.24 4.55 1.46
N ASP A 42 3.07 3.55 1.68
CA ASP A 42 4.00 3.04 0.68
C ASP A 42 3.47 1.69 0.21
N ALA A 43 3.32 1.53 -1.11
CA ALA A 43 2.74 0.34 -1.70
C ALA A 43 3.38 -0.01 -3.05
N TYR A 44 3.39 -1.30 -3.38
CA TYR A 44 3.70 -1.77 -4.72
C TYR A 44 2.43 -1.79 -5.57
N GLN A 45 2.42 -1.11 -6.71
CA GLN A 45 1.44 -1.35 -7.76
C GLN A 45 1.58 -2.78 -8.27
N LEU A 46 0.45 -3.48 -8.33
CA LEU A 46 0.35 -4.81 -8.90
C LEU A 46 -0.06 -4.72 -10.37
N GLY A 47 0.61 -5.48 -11.22
CA GLY A 47 0.18 -5.71 -12.60
C GLY A 47 -0.92 -6.77 -12.68
N ASP A 48 -1.43 -7.05 -13.88
CA ASP A 48 -2.52 -8.01 -14.10
C ASP A 48 -2.20 -9.44 -13.64
N THR A 49 -0.91 -9.78 -13.58
CA THR A 49 -0.39 -11.08 -13.10
C THR A 49 -0.22 -11.13 -11.58
N GLY A 50 -0.42 -10.01 -10.87
CA GLY A 50 -0.17 -9.89 -9.43
C GLY A 50 1.28 -9.58 -9.05
N ASP A 51 2.16 -9.37 -10.03
CA ASP A 51 3.55 -8.99 -9.81
C ASP A 51 3.69 -7.52 -9.39
N ALA A 52 4.67 -7.23 -8.54
CA ALA A 52 4.98 -5.85 -8.13
C ALA A 52 5.72 -5.13 -9.26
N VAL A 53 5.01 -4.23 -9.96
CA VAL A 53 5.53 -3.50 -11.12
C VAL A 53 6.27 -2.23 -10.69
N GLN A 54 5.75 -1.50 -9.70
CA GLN A 54 6.31 -0.22 -9.30
C GLN A 54 6.04 0.06 -7.81
N ARG A 55 7.01 0.67 -7.10
CA ARG A 55 6.79 1.22 -5.75
C ARG A 55 6.22 2.62 -5.83
N ARG A 56 5.20 2.92 -5.03
CA ARG A 56 4.51 4.21 -4.99
C ARG A 56 4.21 4.65 -3.57
N GLU A 57 4.50 5.91 -3.27
CA GLU A 57 3.94 6.61 -2.12
C GLU A 57 2.57 7.16 -2.51
N LEU A 58 1.52 6.79 -1.77
CA LEU A 58 0.14 7.10 -2.12
C LEU A 58 -0.55 7.83 -0.97
N TYR A 59 -1.30 8.88 -1.33
CA TYR A 59 -2.17 9.63 -0.44
C TYR A 59 -3.62 9.29 -0.75
N LEU A 60 -4.27 8.59 0.18
CA LEU A 60 -5.62 8.05 -0.01
C LEU A 60 -6.50 8.20 1.21
N MET A 61 -7.79 8.07 1.01
CA MET A 61 -8.80 7.98 2.05
C MET A 61 -9.10 6.50 2.34
N PRO A 62 -8.75 5.97 3.54
CA PRO A 62 -8.98 4.56 3.89
C PRO A 62 -10.45 4.15 3.87
N ALA A 63 -11.39 5.08 4.06
CA ALA A 63 -12.82 4.78 3.96
C ALA A 63 -13.27 4.39 2.53
N GLY A 64 -12.50 4.78 1.51
CA GLY A 64 -12.81 4.52 0.11
C GLY A 64 -11.99 3.42 -0.55
N VAL A 65 -11.11 2.74 0.18
CA VAL A 65 -10.33 1.61 -0.37
C VAL A 65 -11.12 0.32 -0.31
N GLN A 66 -10.93 -0.53 -1.30
CA GLN A 66 -11.48 -1.88 -1.31
C GLN A 66 -10.40 -2.89 -0.93
N TRP A 67 -10.68 -3.71 0.08
CA TRP A 67 -9.79 -4.79 0.50
C TRP A 67 -9.95 -5.97 -0.45
N VAL A 68 -8.84 -6.43 -1.02
CA VAL A 68 -8.83 -7.55 -1.96
C VAL A 68 -8.05 -8.68 -1.32
N ASP A 69 -8.59 -9.89 -1.35
CA ASP A 69 -7.78 -11.07 -1.05
C ASP A 69 -6.68 -11.13 -2.12
N PRO A 70 -5.40 -11.13 -1.75
CA PRO A 70 -4.35 -11.29 -2.74
C PRO A 70 -4.58 -12.63 -3.44
N PRO A 71 -4.41 -12.73 -4.78
CA PRO A 71 -4.26 -14.03 -5.39
C PRO A 71 -3.21 -14.79 -4.59
N ARG A 72 -3.49 -16.03 -4.18
CA ARG A 72 -2.63 -16.84 -3.31
C ARG A 72 -1.31 -17.12 -4.02
N LEU A 73 -0.44 -16.12 -4.07
CA LEU A 73 0.96 -16.27 -4.43
C LEU A 73 1.54 -17.07 -3.28
N THR A 74 1.91 -18.32 -3.54
CA THR A 74 2.63 -19.20 -2.62
C THR A 74 3.77 -18.40 -1.97
N ALA A 75 3.52 -17.93 -0.75
CA ALA A 75 4.35 -16.91 -0.13
C ALA A 75 5.69 -17.53 0.24
N ARG A 76 6.71 -17.36 -0.59
CA ARG A 76 8.10 -17.56 -0.17
C ARG A 76 8.51 -16.31 0.63
N ARG A 77 8.01 -16.23 1.87
CA ARG A 77 8.39 -15.20 2.85
C ARG A 77 9.90 -15.27 3.07
N ARG A 78 10.67 -14.35 2.47
CA ARG A 78 11.99 -14.00 3.00
C ARG A 78 11.79 -12.87 4.01
N PRO A 79 12.07 -13.07 5.30
CA PRO A 79 11.95 -12.01 6.29
C PRO A 79 13.01 -10.94 5.99
N ILE A 80 12.56 -9.73 5.66
CA ILE A 80 13.43 -8.55 5.58
C ILE A 80 13.78 -8.19 7.03
N ARG A 81 15.02 -8.46 7.44
CA ARG A 81 15.55 -8.04 8.74
C ARG A 81 15.61 -6.51 8.76
N ARG A 82 14.70 -5.85 9.49
CA ARG A 82 14.80 -4.42 9.81
C ARG A 82 15.85 -4.26 10.89
N THR A 83 17.06 -3.83 10.51
CA THR A 83 18.05 -3.34 11.46
C THR A 83 17.57 -1.99 11.98
N VAL A 84 17.23 -1.95 13.27
CA VAL A 84 16.96 -0.70 14.00
C VAL A 84 18.31 -0.03 14.21
N LEU A 85 18.52 1.14 13.60
CA LEU A 85 19.65 2.01 13.91
C LEU A 85 19.29 2.79 15.18
N THR A 86 19.79 2.35 16.32
CA THR A 86 19.80 3.12 17.57
C THR A 86 20.84 4.24 17.43
N VAL A 87 20.41 5.49 17.58
CA VAL A 87 21.29 6.67 17.70
C VAL A 87 21.44 7.03 19.18
N GLY A 88 22.69 7.22 19.61
CA GLY A 88 23.06 7.98 20.81
C GLY A 88 23.75 7.16 21.91
N PRO A 89 24.60 7.77 22.75
CA PRO A 89 24.69 9.21 23.05
C PRO A 89 25.81 9.99 22.37
#